data_AF-W4KH72-F1
#
_entry.id   AF-W4KH72-F1
#
_cell.length_a   1.000
_cell.length_b   1.000
_cell.length_c   1.000
_cell.angle_alpha   90.00
_cell.angle_beta   90.00
_cell.angle_gamma   90.00
#
_symmetry.space_group_name_H-M   'P 1'
#
loop_
_entity.id
_entity.type
_entity.pdbx_description
1 polymer ?
#
loop_
_entity_poly.entity_id
_entity_poly.type
_entity_poly.pdbx_seq_one_letter_code
_entity_poly.pdbx_strand_id
1 'polypeptide(L)'
;MQTRRPIRSLRMTRSAILANRTLFNTRLEMWNTELKYINARIEEWKGSGQAPNKQHPELRAYLLRALRDNIVFEAKMFSDLRNAFEAIRYRASDRRKINVVLDSMSSGEAVRKHHLAEWKQYEEATNALEDNALTVKETAERMEKEIVKLALMGKNLERLRGDLAGLRSDSGSGDDAVDGVGF
;
A
#
# COMPACT_ATOMS: atom_id res chain seq x y z
N MET A 1 34.13 -19.99 13.23
CA MET A 1 32.81 -20.33 12.67
C MET A 1 31.73 -19.59 13.44
N GLN A 2 31.19 -18.50 12.89
CA GLN A 2 30.08 -17.77 13.52
C GLN A 2 28.77 -18.50 13.21
N THR A 3 28.10 -18.96 14.27
CA THR A 3 26.77 -19.55 14.24
C THR A 3 25.73 -18.54 13.76
N ARG A 4 25.26 -18.70 12.51
CA ARG A 4 24.05 -18.03 12.01
C ARG A 4 22.85 -18.55 12.81
N ARG A 5 22.29 -17.70 13.68
CA ARG A 5 21.01 -17.99 14.34
C ARG A 5 19.91 -17.98 13.27
N PRO A 6 19.01 -18.98 13.24
CA PRO A 6 17.87 -18.95 12.34
C PRO A 6 16.93 -17.83 12.78
N ILE A 7 16.60 -16.92 11.87
CA ILE A 7 15.55 -15.92 12.08
C ILE A 7 14.25 -16.72 12.25
N ARG A 8 13.88 -16.96 13.51
CA ARG A 8 12.56 -17.50 13.85
C ARG A 8 11.55 -16.57 13.20
N SER A 9 10.76 -17.13 12.28
CA SER A 9 9.57 -16.49 11.72
C SER A 9 8.58 -16.26 12.86
N LEU A 10 8.77 -15.18 13.62
CA LEU A 10 7.68 -14.55 14.35
C LEU A 10 6.62 -14.30 13.29
N ARG A 11 5.48 -14.99 13.39
CA ARG A 11 4.23 -14.54 12.76
C ARG A 11 3.91 -13.19 13.38
N MET A 12 4.60 -12.14 12.91
CA MET A 12 4.34 -10.78 13.32
C MET A 12 2.94 -10.46 12.81
N THR A 13 2.02 -10.25 13.74
CA THR A 13 0.68 -9.76 13.42
C THR A 13 0.82 -8.44 12.65
N ARG A 14 -0.06 -8.15 11.69
CA ARG A 14 0.00 -6.91 10.88
C ARG A 14 0.08 -5.62 11.72
N SER A 15 -0.53 -5.64 12.91
CA SER A 15 -0.40 -4.58 13.93
C SER A 15 1.06 -4.31 14.37
N ALA A 16 1.90 -5.33 14.44
CA ALA A 16 3.32 -5.22 14.79
C ALA A 16 4.17 -4.62 13.66
N ILE A 17 3.75 -4.75 12.40
CA ILE A 17 4.40 -4.11 11.25
C ILE A 17 4.14 -2.60 11.28
N LEU A 18 2.91 -2.17 11.60
CA LEU A 18 2.59 -0.75 11.75
C LEU A 18 3.26 -0.09 12.96
N ALA A 19 3.37 -0.83 14.08
CA ALA A 19 4.06 -0.35 15.28
C ALA A 19 5.58 -0.24 15.09
N ASN A 20 6.15 -0.98 14.13
CA ASN A 20 7.58 -0.98 13.84
C ASN A 20 7.87 -0.18 12.56
N ARG A 21 8.35 1.06 12.74
CA ARG A 21 8.74 1.98 11.66
C ARG A 21 9.63 1.32 10.61
N THR A 22 10.63 0.55 11.03
CA THR A 22 11.60 -0.08 10.13
C THR A 22 10.91 -1.12 9.26
N LEU A 23 10.07 -1.98 9.84
CA LEU A 23 9.35 -3.01 9.10
C LEU A 23 8.33 -2.41 8.12
N PHE A 24 7.63 -1.35 8.52
CA PHE A 24 6.74 -0.62 7.63
C PHE A 24 7.49 -0.05 6.43
N ASN A 25 8.61 0.64 6.68
CA ASN A 25 9.42 1.24 5.62
C ASN A 25 9.99 0.19 4.67
N THR A 26 10.54 -0.92 5.19
CA THR A 26 11.01 -2.04 4.35
C THR A 26 9.88 -2.60 3.50
N ARG A 27 8.66 -2.73 4.04
CA ARG A 27 7.53 -3.25 3.28
C ARG A 27 7.12 -2.31 2.15
N LEU A 28 7.13 -1.00 2.37
CA LEU A 28 6.88 -0.01 1.32
C LEU A 28 7.99 0.01 0.26
N GLU A 29 9.25 -0.15 0.67
CA GLU A 29 10.39 -0.24 -0.25
C GLU A 29 10.29 -1.48 -1.16
N MET A 30 9.93 -2.63 -0.59
CA MET A 30 9.64 -3.85 -1.36
C MET A 30 8.51 -3.62 -2.36
N TRP A 31 7.43 -2.96 -1.93
CA TRP A 31 6.31 -2.63 -2.81
C TRP A 31 6.72 -1.68 -3.95
N ASN A 32 7.49 -0.63 -3.66
CA ASN A 32 8.00 0.27 -4.69
C ASN A 32 8.92 -0.44 -5.69
N THR A 33 9.72 -1.40 -5.22
CA THR A 33 10.54 -2.25 -6.09
C THR A 33 9.68 -3.15 -6.97
N GLU A 34 8.62 -3.73 -6.42
CA GLU A 34 7.65 -4.53 -7.17
C GLU A 34 6.94 -3.71 -8.25
N LEU A 35 6.48 -2.49 -7.95
CA LEU A 35 5.88 -1.59 -8.93
C LEU A 35 6.84 -1.24 -10.08
N LYS A 36 8.13 -1.00 -9.79
CA LYS A 36 9.15 -0.77 -10.82
C LYS A 36 9.36 -2.00 -11.70
N TYR A 37 9.37 -3.19 -11.09
CA TYR A 37 9.48 -4.44 -11.82
C TYR A 37 8.27 -4.65 -12.76
N ILE A 38 7.05 -4.45 -12.26
CA ILE A 38 5.82 -4.55 -13.07
C ILE A 38 5.87 -3.54 -14.23
N ASN A 39 6.30 -2.30 -13.97
CA ASN A 39 6.42 -1.28 -15.01
C ASN A 39 7.40 -1.70 -16.12
N ALA A 40 8.56 -2.24 -15.77
CA ALA A 40 9.52 -2.75 -16.75
C ALA A 40 8.91 -3.87 -17.61
N ARG A 41 8.13 -4.76 -17.01
CA ARG A 41 7.44 -5.85 -17.73
C ARG A 41 6.33 -5.34 -18.65
N ILE A 42 5.66 -4.24 -18.29
CA ILE A 42 4.68 -3.58 -19.18
C ILE A 42 5.40 -2.94 -20.38
N GLU A 43 6.52 -2.27 -20.16
CA GLU A 43 7.32 -1.69 -21.25
C GLU A 43 7.84 -2.77 -22.21
N GLU A 44 8.29 -3.90 -21.70
CA GLU A 44 8.68 -5.06 -22.50
C GLU A 44 7.50 -5.60 -23.32
N TRP A 45 6.31 -5.71 -22.72
CA TRP A 45 5.09 -6.15 -23.39
C TRP A 45 4.62 -5.16 -24.48
N LYS A 46 4.77 -3.86 -24.23
CA LYS A 46 4.44 -2.79 -25.18
C LYS A 46 5.43 -2.74 -26.36
N GLY A 47 6.72 -2.91 -26.08
CA GLY A 47 7.80 -2.82 -27.07
C GLY A 47 7.90 -4.01 -28.02
N SER A 48 7.35 -5.17 -27.67
CA SER A 48 7.37 -6.38 -28.49
C SER A 48 6.36 -6.36 -29.65
N GLY A 49 6.22 -5.24 -30.38
CA GLY A 49 5.27 -5.06 -31.50
C GLY A 49 5.37 -6.05 -32.67
N GLN A 50 6.14 -7.13 -32.55
CA GLN A 50 6.18 -8.27 -33.46
C GLN A 50 6.07 -9.58 -32.68
N ALA A 51 5.03 -10.34 -33.06
CA ALA A 51 4.68 -11.68 -32.62
C ALA A 51 4.36 -11.81 -31.12
N PRO A 52 3.25 -12.47 -30.76
CA PRO A 52 3.15 -13.01 -29.42
C PRO A 52 4.40 -13.86 -29.24
N ASN A 53 5.28 -13.50 -28.31
CA ASN A 53 6.12 -14.52 -27.71
C ASN A 53 5.11 -15.58 -27.28
N LYS A 54 5.05 -16.70 -28.01
CA LYS A 54 4.16 -17.84 -27.73
C LYS A 54 4.34 -18.35 -26.29
N GLN A 55 5.30 -17.81 -25.56
CA GLN A 55 5.55 -18.00 -24.15
C GLN A 55 4.55 -17.31 -23.21
N HIS A 56 3.86 -16.20 -23.56
CA HIS A 56 3.06 -15.51 -22.53
C HIS A 56 1.78 -14.74 -22.95
N PRO A 57 0.74 -15.38 -23.52
CA PRO A 57 -0.63 -14.88 -23.36
C PRO A 57 -1.02 -14.72 -21.88
N GLU A 58 -0.35 -15.48 -21.00
CA GLU A 58 -0.43 -15.34 -19.56
C GLU A 58 0.23 -14.06 -19.01
N LEU A 59 1.07 -13.32 -19.78
CA LEU A 59 1.75 -12.12 -19.26
C LEU A 59 0.78 -10.97 -19.01
N ARG A 60 -0.17 -10.70 -19.93
CA ARG A 60 -1.22 -9.69 -19.71
C ARG A 60 -2.04 -10.02 -18.47
N ALA A 61 -2.51 -11.27 -18.37
CA ALA A 61 -3.27 -11.75 -17.22
C ALA A 61 -2.46 -11.68 -15.91
N TYR A 62 -1.17 -12.03 -15.96
CA TYR A 62 -0.25 -11.90 -14.84
C TYR A 62 -0.09 -10.44 -14.41
N LEU A 63 0.13 -9.51 -15.35
CA LEU A 63 0.32 -8.08 -15.04
C LEU A 63 -0.94 -7.46 -14.44
N LEU A 64 -2.12 -7.76 -15.00
CA LEU A 64 -3.41 -7.30 -14.46
C LEU A 64 -3.63 -7.82 -13.04
N ARG A 65 -3.35 -9.12 -12.82
CA ARG A 65 -3.45 -9.77 -11.51
C ARG A 65 -2.46 -9.19 -10.51
N ALA A 66 -1.21 -8.98 -10.92
CA ALA A 66 -0.18 -8.39 -10.07
C ALA A 66 -0.58 -6.98 -9.62
N LEU A 67 -1.10 -6.15 -10.52
CA LEU A 67 -1.62 -4.82 -10.16
C LEU A 67 -2.81 -4.91 -9.20
N ARG A 68 -3.74 -5.84 -9.44
CA ARG A 68 -4.85 -6.09 -8.50
C ARG A 68 -4.34 -6.45 -7.11
N ASP A 69 -3.37 -7.36 -7.02
CA ASP A 69 -2.82 -7.80 -5.75
C ASP A 69 -2.10 -6.65 -5.01
N ASN A 70 -1.50 -5.71 -5.76
CA ASN A 70 -0.95 -4.46 -5.23
C ASN A 70 -2.04 -3.50 -4.73
N ILE A 71 -3.17 -3.37 -5.43
CA ILE A 71 -4.35 -2.62 -4.94
C ILE A 71 -4.88 -3.23 -3.64
N VAL A 72 -4.98 -4.56 -3.57
CA VAL A 72 -5.41 -5.27 -2.36
C VAL A 72 -4.43 -5.04 -1.20
N PHE A 73 -3.13 -5.08 -1.49
CA PHE A 73 -2.10 -4.82 -0.50
C PHE A 73 -2.22 -3.38 0.06
N GLU A 74 -2.33 -2.39 -0.82
CA GLU A 74 -2.52 -0.98 -0.44
C GLU A 74 -3.75 -0.81 0.45
N ALA A 75 -4.90 -1.38 0.04
CA ALA A 75 -6.14 -1.25 0.79
C ALA A 75 -6.06 -1.88 2.19
N LYS A 76 -5.35 -3.00 2.33
CA LYS A 76 -5.08 -3.64 3.63
C LYS A 76 -4.21 -2.76 4.51
N MET A 77 -3.12 -2.22 3.97
CA MET A 77 -2.23 -1.31 4.72
C MET A 77 -2.96 -0.06 5.19
N PHE A 78 -3.83 0.49 4.34
CA PHE A 78 -4.66 1.63 4.68
C PHE A 78 -5.64 1.31 5.82
N SER A 79 -6.35 0.19 5.74
CA SER A 79 -7.28 -0.25 6.79
C SER A 79 -6.54 -0.53 8.11
N ASP A 80 -5.37 -1.15 8.05
CA ASP A 80 -4.54 -1.37 9.24
C ASP A 80 -4.15 -0.03 9.89
N LEU A 81 -3.76 0.99 9.10
CA LEU A 81 -3.45 2.32 9.62
C LEU A 81 -4.68 2.97 10.26
N ARG A 82 -5.86 2.84 9.64
CA ARG A 82 -7.11 3.35 10.20
C ARG A 82 -7.38 2.74 11.58
N ASN A 83 -7.28 1.42 11.68
CA ASN A 83 -7.45 0.70 12.95
C ASN A 83 -6.44 1.19 14.01
N ALA A 84 -5.23 1.54 13.59
CA ALA A 84 -4.23 2.10 14.50
C ALA A 84 -4.59 3.53 14.98
N PHE A 85 -5.16 4.37 14.12
CA PHE A 85 -5.72 5.67 14.51
C PHE A 85 -6.91 5.52 15.47
N GLU A 86 -7.82 4.57 15.21
CA GLU A 86 -8.94 4.26 16.11
C GLU A 86 -8.44 3.80 17.49
N ALA A 87 -7.39 2.98 17.54
CA ALA A 87 -6.81 2.49 18.79
C ALA A 87 -6.20 3.60 19.66
N ILE A 88 -5.58 4.62 19.05
CA ILE A 88 -4.99 5.73 19.81
C ILE A 88 -6.00 6.84 20.14
N ARG A 89 -7.15 6.88 19.44
CA ARG A 89 -8.20 7.91 19.60
C ARG A 89 -8.59 8.18 21.05
N TYR A 90 -8.69 7.14 21.87
CA TYR A 90 -9.13 7.27 23.26
C TYR A 90 -8.05 7.80 24.20
N ARG A 91 -6.77 7.64 23.82
CA ARG A 91 -5.60 7.99 24.64
C ARG A 91 -4.93 9.29 24.22
N ALA A 92 -5.23 9.78 23.02
CA ALA A 92 -4.65 11.02 22.52
C ALA A 92 -5.22 12.25 23.23
N SER A 93 -4.33 13.22 23.46
CA SER A 93 -4.64 14.55 23.99
C SER A 93 -5.53 15.35 23.03
N ASP A 94 -5.25 15.30 21.72
CA ASP A 94 -6.04 15.97 20.68
C ASP A 94 -6.91 14.99 19.88
N ARG A 95 -8.10 14.69 20.44
CA ARG A 95 -9.09 13.81 19.81
C ARG A 95 -9.70 14.41 18.54
N ARG A 96 -9.74 15.74 18.41
CA ARG A 96 -10.34 16.42 17.26
C ARG A 96 -9.52 16.15 16.00
N LYS A 97 -8.19 16.28 16.09
CA LYS A 97 -7.29 15.95 14.97
C LYS A 97 -7.45 14.49 14.51
N ILE A 98 -7.54 13.55 15.45
CA ILE A 98 -7.73 12.13 15.10
C ILE A 98 -9.09 11.90 14.43
N ASN A 99 -10.17 12.51 14.93
CA ASN A 99 -11.50 12.36 14.31
C ASN A 99 -11.50 12.88 12.86
N VAL A 100 -10.89 14.03 12.59
CA VAL A 100 -10.78 14.58 11.22
C VAL A 100 -10.02 13.62 10.30
N VAL A 101 -8.93 13.01 10.79
CA VAL A 101 -8.20 11.99 10.03
C VAL A 101 -9.08 10.77 9.78
N LEU A 102 -9.78 10.25 10.80
CA LEU A 102 -10.66 9.08 10.66
C LEU A 102 -11.84 9.33 9.72
N ASP A 103 -12.41 10.52 9.71
CA ASP A 103 -13.49 10.92 8.79
C ASP A 103 -12.96 10.93 7.34
N SER A 104 -11.79 11.53 7.11
CA SER A 104 -11.10 11.49 5.82
C SER A 104 -10.77 10.05 5.39
N MET A 105 -10.33 9.21 6.33
CA MET A 105 -9.99 7.82 6.05
C MET A 105 -11.21 6.96 5.72
N SER A 106 -12.37 7.24 6.33
CA SER A 106 -13.63 6.53 6.03
C SER A 106 -14.06 6.72 4.58
N SER A 107 -14.01 7.96 4.08
CA SER A 107 -14.20 8.26 2.66
C SER A 107 -13.16 7.56 1.79
N GLY A 108 -11.89 7.55 2.23
CA GLY A 108 -10.79 6.86 1.55
C GLY A 108 -10.95 5.33 1.46
N GLU A 109 -11.60 4.68 2.43
CA GLU A 109 -11.90 3.24 2.35
C GLU A 109 -12.98 2.94 1.31
N ALA A 110 -14.02 3.76 1.24
CA ALA A 110 -15.09 3.60 0.24
C ALA A 110 -14.51 3.69 -1.19
N VAL A 111 -13.66 4.69 -1.43
CA VAL A 111 -12.96 4.87 -2.71
C VAL A 111 -12.09 3.65 -3.07
N ARG A 112 -11.36 3.08 -2.10
CA ARG A 112 -10.52 1.89 -2.34
C ARG A 112 -11.34 0.64 -2.65
N LYS A 113 -12.47 0.45 -1.97
CA LYS A 113 -13.39 -0.66 -2.25
C LYS A 113 -13.96 -0.56 -3.65
N HIS A 114 -14.38 0.64 -4.06
CA HIS A 114 -14.85 0.90 -5.42
C HIS A 114 -13.75 0.64 -6.45
N HIS A 115 -12.56 1.19 -6.23
CA HIS A 115 -11.42 1.02 -7.12
C HIS A 115 -11.01 -0.45 -7.31
N LEU A 116 -11.02 -1.25 -6.24
CA LEU A 116 -10.74 -2.68 -6.34
C LEU A 116 -11.81 -3.42 -7.16
N ALA A 117 -13.08 -3.05 -7.01
CA ALA A 117 -14.16 -3.62 -7.80
C ALA A 117 -14.04 -3.25 -9.28
N GLU A 118 -13.76 -1.97 -9.58
CA GLU A 118 -13.51 -1.48 -10.94
C GLU A 118 -12.33 -2.21 -11.59
N TRP A 119 -11.23 -2.38 -10.85
CA TRP A 119 -10.05 -3.07 -11.38
C TRP A 119 -10.33 -4.54 -11.65
N LYS A 120 -11.08 -5.20 -10.77
CA LYS A 120 -11.49 -6.60 -10.97
C LYS A 120 -12.35 -6.76 -12.24
N GLN A 121 -13.34 -5.88 -12.43
CA GLN A 121 -14.18 -5.89 -13.64
C GLN A 121 -13.35 -5.62 -14.89
N TYR A 122 -12.41 -4.68 -14.80
CA TYR A 122 -11.48 -4.38 -15.89
C TYR A 122 -10.58 -5.58 -16.22
N GLU A 123 -9.99 -6.25 -15.22
CA GLU A 123 -9.20 -7.47 -15.39
C GLU A 123 -10.00 -8.56 -16.11
N GLU A 124 -11.25 -8.81 -15.69
CA GLU A 124 -12.14 -9.81 -16.29
C GLU A 124 -12.47 -9.46 -17.75
N ALA A 125 -12.85 -8.21 -18.02
CA ALA A 125 -13.18 -7.75 -19.37
C ALA A 125 -11.98 -7.79 -20.32
N THR A 126 -10.80 -7.32 -19.87
CA THR A 126 -9.59 -7.27 -20.69
C THR A 126 -9.03 -8.65 -20.98
N ASN A 127 -9.13 -9.59 -20.02
CA ASN A 127 -8.69 -10.97 -20.27
C ASN A 127 -9.54 -11.70 -21.31
N ALA A 128 -10.79 -11.25 -21.55
CA ALA A 128 -11.66 -11.79 -22.59
C ALA A 128 -11.38 -11.22 -24.00
N LEU A 129 -10.55 -10.17 -24.13
CA LEU A 129 -10.23 -9.55 -25.41
C LEU A 129 -9.08 -10.28 -26.12
N GLU A 130 -9.15 -10.34 -27.45
CA GLU A 130 -8.03 -10.75 -28.29
C GLU A 130 -6.93 -9.69 -28.32
N ASP A 131 -5.67 -10.12 -28.28
CA ASP A 131 -4.52 -9.21 -28.35
C ASP A 131 -4.34 -8.69 -29.80
N ASN A 132 -4.69 -7.43 -30.01
CA ASN A 132 -4.28 -6.65 -31.16
C ASN A 132 -3.47 -5.40 -30.72
N ALA A 133 -2.77 -4.77 -31.65
CA ALA A 133 -1.87 -3.66 -31.34
C ALA A 133 -2.56 -2.50 -30.59
N LEU A 134 -3.84 -2.22 -30.87
CA LEU A 134 -4.61 -1.19 -30.19
C LEU A 134 -4.93 -1.60 -28.74
N THR A 135 -5.47 -2.80 -28.55
CA THR A 135 -5.80 -3.33 -27.21
C THR A 135 -4.58 -3.46 -26.30
N VAL A 136 -3.43 -3.86 -26.85
CA VAL A 136 -2.15 -3.94 -26.11
C VAL A 136 -1.75 -2.54 -25.64
N LYS A 137 -1.77 -1.55 -26.54
CA LYS A 137 -1.42 -0.17 -26.22
C LYS A 137 -2.34 0.43 -25.15
N GLU A 138 -3.66 0.35 -25.33
CA GLU A 138 -4.64 0.91 -24.39
C GLU A 138 -4.56 0.25 -23.01
N THR A 139 -4.34 -1.07 -22.98
CA THR A 139 -4.19 -1.82 -21.74
C THR A 139 -2.89 -1.44 -21.02
N ALA A 140 -1.78 -1.33 -21.76
CA ALA A 140 -0.49 -0.90 -21.19
C ALA A 140 -0.59 0.50 -20.58
N GLU A 141 -1.17 1.47 -21.30
CA GLU A 141 -1.38 2.83 -20.80
C GLU A 141 -2.23 2.85 -19.53
N ARG A 142 -3.24 1.97 -19.43
CA ARG A 142 -4.08 1.87 -18.23
C ARG A 142 -3.32 1.26 -17.05
N MET A 143 -2.50 0.25 -17.29
CA MET A 143 -1.62 -0.32 -16.27
C MET A 143 -0.58 0.69 -15.76
N GLU A 144 0.05 1.46 -16.66
CA GLU A 144 1.01 2.51 -16.32
C GLU A 144 0.36 3.58 -15.44
N LYS A 145 -0.87 4.02 -15.77
CA LYS A 145 -1.65 4.93 -14.93
C LYS A 145 -1.92 4.36 -13.54
N GLU A 146 -2.22 3.06 -13.46
CA GLU A 146 -2.45 2.39 -12.17
C GLU A 146 -1.17 2.33 -11.33
N ILE A 147 -0.01 2.08 -11.94
CA ILE A 147 1.28 2.12 -11.24
C ILE A 147 1.53 3.51 -10.62
N VAL A 148 1.29 4.58 -11.38
CA VAL A 148 1.42 5.95 -10.88
C VAL A 148 0.48 6.20 -9.71
N LYS A 149 -0.77 5.74 -9.81
CA LYS A 149 -1.78 5.84 -8.74
C LYS A 149 -1.33 5.09 -7.48
N LEU A 150 -0.86 3.84 -7.61
CA LEU A 150 -0.36 3.02 -6.51
C LEU A 150 0.87 3.65 -5.84
N ALA A 151 1.80 4.20 -6.63
CA ALA A 151 2.96 4.91 -6.10
C ALA A 151 2.55 6.16 -5.28
N LEU A 152 1.54 6.91 -5.74
CA LEU A 152 0.99 8.04 -4.99
C LEU A 152 0.29 7.58 -3.70
N MET A 153 -0.47 6.49 -3.75
CA MET A 153 -1.08 5.89 -2.56
C MET A 153 -0.01 5.44 -1.56
N GLY A 154 1.14 4.92 -2.02
CA GLY A 154 2.27 4.58 -1.15
C GLY A 154 2.82 5.78 -0.40
N LYS A 155 3.02 6.91 -1.06
CA LYS A 155 3.41 8.18 -0.39
C LYS A 155 2.37 8.63 0.64
N ASN A 156 1.08 8.44 0.36
CA ASN A 156 0.02 8.75 1.32
C ASN A 156 0.07 7.83 2.55
N LEU A 157 0.37 6.54 2.37
CA LEU A 157 0.56 5.60 3.49
C LEU A 157 1.77 6.00 4.36
N GLU A 158 2.87 6.46 3.76
CA GLU A 158 4.02 7.01 4.49
C GLU A 158 3.63 8.21 5.35
N ARG A 159 2.89 9.16 4.75
CA ARG A 159 2.39 10.34 5.45
C ARG A 159 1.49 9.98 6.63
N LEU A 160 0.48 9.14 6.41
CA LEU A 160 -0.45 8.70 7.45
C LEU A 160 0.26 7.97 8.60
N ARG A 161 1.30 7.18 8.30
CA ARG A 161 2.13 6.54 9.32
C ARG A 161 2.97 7.56 10.10
N GLY A 162 3.44 8.61 9.45
CA GLY A 162 4.10 9.75 10.08
C GLY A 162 3.17 10.50 11.04
N ASP A 163 1.95 10.82 10.58
CA ASP A 163 0.90 11.46 11.38
C ASP A 163 0.57 10.61 12.62
N LEU A 164 0.41 9.29 12.43
CA LEU A 164 0.16 8.35 13.53
C LEU A 164 1.30 8.35 14.56
N ALA A 165 2.56 8.44 14.11
CA ALA A 165 3.71 8.49 15.00
C ALA A 165 3.78 9.81 15.78
N GLY A 166 3.53 10.94 15.12
CA GLY A 166 3.48 12.26 15.78
C GLY A 166 2.42 12.32 16.88
N LEU A 167 1.20 11.87 16.57
CA LEU A 167 0.09 11.85 17.52
C LEU A 167 0.30 10.89 18.71
N ARG A 168 1.09 9.83 18.54
CA ARG A 168 1.51 8.96 19.65
C ARG A 168 2.51 9.64 20.58
N SER A 169 3.50 10.35 20.02
CA SER A 169 4.49 11.08 20.81
C SER A 169 3.85 12.20 21.64
N ASP A 170 2.91 12.94 21.07
CA ASP A 170 2.16 14.01 21.76
C ASP A 170 1.25 13.50 22.89
N SER A 171 0.90 12.20 22.87
CA SER A 171 0.12 11.56 23.93
C SER A 171 0.96 11.03 25.10
N GLY A 172 2.29 11.03 24.98
CA GLY A 172 3.24 10.55 26.00
C GLY A 172 4.03 11.63 26.73
N SER A 173 3.86 12.91 26.38
CA SER A 173 4.62 14.03 26.95
C SER A 173 3.89 14.80 28.06
N GLY A 174 2.96 14.14 28.76
CA GLY A 174 2.02 14.79 29.69
C GLY A 174 2.21 14.47 31.18
N ASP A 175 3.33 13.86 31.60
CA ASP A 175 3.45 13.35 32.98
C ASP A 175 4.90 13.38 33.54
N ASP A 176 5.61 14.50 33.39
CA ASP A 176 6.88 14.75 34.10
C ASP A 176 7.18 16.26 34.22
N ALA A 177 6.30 17.01 34.91
CA ALA A 177 6.63 18.36 35.40
C ALA A 177 5.65 18.85 36.48
N VAL A 178 5.33 18.03 37.48
CA VAL A 178 4.81 18.54 38.76
C VAL A 178 5.39 17.70 39.89
N ASP A 179 6.61 18.01 40.31
CA ASP A 179 6.98 17.90 41.73
C ASP A 179 8.28 18.67 41.99
N GLY A 180 8.18 19.67 42.87
CA GLY A 180 9.31 20.52 43.23
C GLY A 180 8.95 21.84 43.90
N VAL A 181 7.90 21.88 44.74
CA VAL A 181 7.74 22.91 45.77
C VAL A 181 7.69 22.22 47.14
N GLY A 182 8.60 22.60 48.03
CA GLY A 182 8.71 22.18 49.43
C GLY A 182 10.11 21.63 49.72
N PHE A 183 11.01 22.27 50.47
CA PHE A 183 10.87 23.25 51.56
C PHE A 183 11.88 24.39 51.43
#